data_AF-A0A3D3JPS5-F1
#
_entry.id   AF-A0A3D3JPS5-F1
#
_cell.length_a   1.000
_cell.length_b   1.000
_cell.length_c   1.000
_cell.angle_alpha   90.00
_cell.angle_beta   90.00
_cell.angle_gamma   90.00
#
_symmetry.space_group_name_H-M   'P 1'
#
loop_
_entity.id
_entity.type
_entity.pdbx_description
1 polymer ?
#
loop_
_entity_poly.entity_id
_entity_poly.type
_entity_poly.pdbx_seq_one_letter_code
_entity_poly.pdbx_strand_id
1 'polypeptide(L)'
;MTANELQTRRRQAAWRRRRVIYNNDDCDASANGLLEEARNSATTLAVSRQPATPPPMPAGGETEKRNTTMRKTVYSASIALVTGFLVCCESAVAQAPKDTPFIVRAAPTITNDWILPTSSIPKTAAQALSLTACPGEYEPVSFVVMPSRDIEGLTVSCSDLTSADGMIGAEAIEIKLVKCWYQGYDLAKPWEPWGAQEVKGPVLLPELLVNDDDLVRVDHEKKQNRLRVTDPKTGEVRYEDITGNNPGLTKELLIRDADTLQPVNVPAGQVRQFWVTVRVPDDASAGTYEG
;
A
#
# COMPACT_ATOMS: atom_id res chain seq x y z
N MET A 1 -15.93 39.12 7.88
CA MET A 1 -15.38 37.89 7.27
C MET A 1 -13.88 37.94 7.44
N THR A 2 -13.30 37.00 8.18
CA THR A 2 -11.89 37.05 8.57
C THR A 2 -10.99 36.41 7.49
N ALA A 3 -9.71 36.77 7.46
CA ALA A 3 -8.74 36.24 6.49
C ALA A 3 -8.66 34.71 6.49
N ASN A 4 -8.95 34.08 7.64
CA ASN A 4 -8.93 32.63 7.82
C ASN A 4 -10.14 31.93 7.14
N GLU A 5 -11.31 32.59 7.14
CA GLU A 5 -12.52 32.11 6.44
C GLU A 5 -12.36 32.20 4.92
N LEU A 6 -11.63 33.21 4.43
CA LEU A 6 -11.33 33.39 3.02
C LEU A 6 -10.33 32.32 2.51
N GLN A 7 -9.30 31.97 3.29
CA GLN A 7 -8.37 30.89 2.96
C GLN A 7 -9.05 29.52 2.96
N THR A 8 -9.94 29.27 3.92
CA THR A 8 -10.67 27.99 4.01
C THR A 8 -11.63 27.81 2.83
N ARG A 9 -12.33 28.87 2.41
CA ARG A 9 -13.19 28.83 1.22
C ARG A 9 -12.42 28.70 -0.09
N ARG A 10 -11.23 29.29 -0.19
CA ARG A 10 -10.33 29.09 -1.35
C ARG A 10 -9.83 27.65 -1.46
N ARG A 11 -9.50 27.01 -0.34
CA ARG A 11 -9.14 25.57 -0.29
C ARG A 11 -10.30 24.66 -0.67
N GLN A 12 -11.52 24.94 -0.20
CA GLN A 12 -12.72 24.17 -0.55
C GLN A 12 -13.14 24.36 -2.02
N ALA A 13 -12.97 25.55 -2.59
CA ALA A 13 -13.24 25.81 -4.01
C ALA A 13 -12.21 25.14 -4.93
N ALA A 14 -10.93 25.10 -4.53
CA ALA A 14 -9.88 24.36 -5.25
C ALA A 14 -10.13 22.84 -5.23
N TRP A 15 -10.63 22.31 -4.12
CA TRP A 15 -11.00 20.89 -4.00
C TRP A 15 -12.22 20.53 -4.88
N ARG A 16 -13.24 21.41 -4.96
CA ARG A 16 -14.41 21.18 -5.81
C ARG A 16 -14.12 21.25 -7.31
N ARG A 17 -13.16 22.08 -7.75
CA ARG A 17 -12.74 22.13 -9.16
C ARG A 17 -11.90 20.91 -9.58
N ARG A 18 -11.18 20.29 -8.63
CA ARG A 18 -10.33 19.12 -8.90
C ARG A 18 -11.13 17.80 -9.02
N ARG A 19 -12.37 17.75 -8.50
CA ARG A 19 -13.28 16.60 -8.65
C ARG A 19 -13.84 16.46 -10.08
N VAL A 20 -13.91 17.55 -10.86
CA VAL A 20 -14.50 17.53 -12.21
C VAL A 20 -13.53 17.00 -13.28
N ILE A 21 -12.23 16.93 -12.98
CA ILE A 21 -11.19 16.55 -13.97
C ILE A 21 -10.91 15.03 -13.96
N TYR A 22 -11.41 14.27 -12.97
CA TYR A 22 -11.16 12.82 -12.85
C TYR A 22 -12.42 11.94 -13.03
N ASN A 23 -13.48 12.47 -13.64
CA ASN A 23 -14.54 11.64 -14.20
C ASN A 23 -14.23 11.38 -15.68
N ASN A 24 -13.34 10.42 -15.94
CA ASN A 24 -13.39 9.69 -17.21
C ASN A 24 -14.40 8.56 -17.01
N ASP A 25 -15.65 8.88 -17.26
CA ASP A 25 -16.74 7.92 -17.44
C ASP A 25 -16.49 7.18 -18.78
N ASP A 26 -15.66 6.14 -18.77
CA ASP A 26 -15.56 5.20 -19.91
C ASP A 26 -15.05 3.77 -19.55
N CYS A 27 -15.00 3.38 -18.27
CA CYS A 27 -14.66 2.01 -17.87
C CYS A 27 -15.80 1.16 -17.29
N ASP A 28 -17.01 1.68 -17.13
CA ASP A 28 -18.11 0.94 -16.48
C ASP A 28 -19.03 0.13 -17.43
N ALA A 29 -18.74 0.08 -18.74
CA ALA A 29 -19.60 -0.60 -19.71
C ALA A 29 -19.28 -2.09 -19.96
N SER A 30 -18.16 -2.65 -19.46
CA SER A 30 -17.77 -4.04 -19.78
C SER A 30 -17.99 -5.05 -18.65
N ALA A 31 -18.22 -4.61 -17.40
CA ALA A 31 -18.38 -5.52 -16.26
C ALA A 31 -19.81 -6.06 -16.09
N ASN A 32 -20.83 -5.34 -16.58
CA ASN A 32 -22.23 -5.78 -16.49
C ASN A 32 -22.68 -6.69 -17.63
N GLY A 33 -21.96 -6.74 -18.77
CA GLY A 33 -22.29 -7.64 -19.89
C GLY A 33 -21.91 -9.10 -19.64
N LEU A 34 -20.87 -9.36 -18.85
CA LEU A 34 -20.35 -10.71 -18.60
C LEU A 34 -21.09 -11.47 -17.49
N LEU A 35 -21.96 -10.80 -16.72
CA LEU A 35 -22.80 -11.42 -15.69
C LEU A 35 -24.18 -11.87 -16.20
N GLU A 36 -24.63 -11.37 -17.36
CA GLU A 36 -25.89 -11.79 -18.00
C GLU A 36 -25.72 -13.04 -18.88
N GLU A 37 -24.58 -13.22 -19.56
CA GLU A 37 -24.34 -14.41 -20.41
C GLU A 37 -24.11 -15.70 -19.61
N ALA A 38 -23.65 -15.60 -18.36
CA ALA A 38 -23.49 -16.76 -17.47
C ALA A 38 -24.83 -17.25 -16.85
N ARG A 39 -25.93 -16.49 -16.96
CA ARG A 39 -27.27 -16.92 -16.50
C ARG A 39 -28.09 -17.67 -17.54
N ASN A 40 -27.75 -17.58 -18.83
CA ASN A 40 -28.56 -18.17 -19.91
C ASN A 40 -28.11 -19.55 -20.39
N SER A 41 -27.07 -20.15 -19.78
CA SER A 41 -26.58 -21.49 -20.15
C SER A 41 -26.60 -22.45 -18.97
N ALA A 42 -27.79 -22.73 -18.43
CA ALA A 42 -27.99 -23.84 -17.50
C ALA A 42 -29.28 -24.60 -17.86
N THR A 43 -29.15 -25.49 -18.84
CA THR A 43 -30.09 -26.56 -19.14
C THR A 43 -30.29 -27.41 -17.87
N THR A 44 -31.50 -27.41 -17.31
CA THR A 44 -31.85 -28.27 -16.17
C THR A 44 -32.87 -29.32 -16.61
N LEU A 45 -32.48 -30.60 -16.48
CA LEU A 45 -33.38 -31.74 -16.48
C LEU A 45 -34.44 -31.56 -15.38
N ALA A 46 -35.70 -31.81 -15.76
CA ALA A 46 -36.88 -31.64 -14.93
C ALA A 46 -36.95 -32.57 -13.71
N VAL A 47 -37.38 -32.02 -12.57
CA VAL A 47 -38.12 -32.76 -11.53
C VAL A 47 -39.32 -31.92 -11.09
N SER A 48 -40.50 -32.50 -11.26
CA SER A 48 -41.84 -31.95 -10.99
C SER A 48 -42.14 -31.79 -9.49
N ARG A 49 -42.69 -30.63 -9.08
CA ARG A 49 -43.70 -30.48 -8.01
C ARG A 49 -44.62 -29.29 -8.29
N GLN A 50 -45.93 -29.49 -8.17
CA GLN A 50 -47.00 -28.49 -8.37
C GLN A 50 -46.95 -27.32 -7.37
N PRO A 51 -47.49 -26.13 -7.71
CA PRO A 51 -47.54 -24.99 -6.80
C PRO A 51 -48.71 -25.10 -5.82
N ALA A 52 -48.43 -24.99 -4.52
CA ALA A 52 -49.44 -24.72 -3.49
C ALA A 52 -49.47 -23.21 -3.20
N THR A 53 -50.67 -22.64 -3.13
CA THR A 53 -50.95 -21.24 -2.78
C THR A 53 -50.38 -20.86 -1.41
N PRO A 54 -49.90 -19.61 -1.22
CA PRO A 54 -49.39 -19.17 0.07
C PRO A 54 -50.52 -19.04 1.11
N PRO A 55 -50.31 -19.48 2.38
CA PRO A 55 -51.28 -19.28 3.45
C PRO A 55 -51.25 -17.83 3.98
N PRO A 56 -52.36 -17.36 4.61
CA PRO A 56 -52.47 -15.98 5.08
C PRO A 56 -51.62 -15.74 6.33
N MET A 57 -51.19 -14.49 6.50
CA MET A 57 -50.41 -13.99 7.64
C MET A 57 -51.09 -14.28 8.99
N PRO A 58 -50.41 -14.89 9.97
CA PRO A 58 -50.89 -14.92 11.34
C PRO A 58 -50.48 -13.65 12.10
N ALA A 59 -51.41 -13.14 12.89
CA ALA A 59 -51.22 -12.07 13.85
C ALA A 59 -50.50 -12.58 15.11
N GLY A 60 -49.57 -11.77 15.65
CA GLY A 60 -49.11 -11.76 17.04
C GLY A 60 -48.49 -13.04 17.63
N GLY A 61 -47.21 -12.99 18.00
CA GLY A 61 -46.62 -13.99 18.91
C GLY A 61 -45.09 -14.09 18.87
N GLU A 62 -44.47 -13.60 19.94
CA GLU A 62 -43.19 -14.00 20.56
C GLU A 62 -41.94 -14.33 19.70
N THR A 63 -40.90 -13.52 19.93
CA THR A 63 -39.54 -13.66 19.39
C THR A 63 -38.79 -14.85 19.99
N GLU A 64 -38.57 -15.89 19.18
CA GLU A 64 -37.60 -16.96 19.48
C GLU A 64 -36.23 -16.61 18.87
N LYS A 65 -35.25 -16.30 19.73
CA LYS A 65 -33.87 -16.01 19.32
C LYS A 65 -33.18 -17.28 18.83
N ARG A 66 -33.06 -17.44 17.50
CA ARG A 66 -32.15 -18.43 16.90
C ARG A 66 -30.70 -18.01 17.15
N ASN A 67 -30.01 -18.71 18.05
CA ASN A 67 -28.57 -18.63 18.20
C ASN A 67 -27.88 -19.32 17.01
N THR A 68 -27.50 -18.54 16.01
CA THR A 68 -26.56 -19.00 14.98
C THR A 68 -25.15 -18.76 15.49
N THR A 69 -24.56 -19.77 16.12
CA THR A 69 -23.13 -19.75 16.47
C THR A 69 -22.31 -19.86 15.18
N MET A 70 -22.02 -18.72 14.53
CA MET A 70 -20.94 -18.66 13.55
C MET A 70 -19.63 -18.92 14.27
N ARG A 71 -18.95 -20.02 13.92
CA ARG A 71 -17.55 -20.24 14.27
C ARG A 71 -16.74 -19.10 13.64
N LYS A 72 -16.35 -18.11 14.46
CA LYS A 72 -15.37 -17.10 14.06
C LYS A 72 -14.03 -17.80 13.88
N THR A 73 -13.62 -18.00 12.63
CA THR A 73 -12.24 -18.38 12.30
C THR A 73 -11.36 -17.20 12.67
N VAL A 74 -10.74 -17.24 13.85
CA VAL A 74 -9.71 -16.30 14.25
C VAL A 74 -8.48 -16.61 13.42
N TYR A 75 -8.22 -15.85 12.36
CA TYR A 75 -6.94 -15.89 11.66
C TYR A 75 -5.88 -15.31 12.59
N SER A 76 -5.02 -16.16 13.16
CA SER A 76 -3.88 -15.69 13.93
C SER A 76 -2.88 -14.99 12.98
N ALA A 77 -2.18 -13.97 13.48
CA ALA A 77 -1.14 -13.28 12.71
C ALA A 77 -0.09 -14.25 12.14
N SER A 78 0.17 -15.36 12.85
CA SER A 78 1.05 -16.45 12.40
C SER A 78 0.55 -17.12 11.10
N ILE A 79 -0.76 -17.30 10.91
CA ILE A 79 -1.32 -17.90 9.69
C ILE A 79 -1.20 -16.93 8.51
N ALA A 80 -1.50 -15.64 8.71
CA ALA A 80 -1.40 -14.61 7.67
C ALA A 80 0.06 -14.37 7.21
N LEU A 81 1.02 -14.46 8.13
CA LEU A 81 2.44 -14.32 7.84
C LEU A 81 2.97 -15.52 7.04
N VAL A 82 2.50 -16.74 7.37
CA VAL A 82 2.84 -17.98 6.63
C VAL A 82 2.20 -18.01 5.23
N THR A 83 0.94 -17.60 5.07
CA THR A 83 0.30 -17.57 3.74
C THR A 83 0.87 -16.48 2.83
N GLY A 84 1.13 -15.27 3.35
CA GLY A 84 1.79 -14.21 2.58
C GLY A 84 3.21 -14.59 2.13
N PHE A 85 3.97 -15.23 3.02
CA PHE A 85 5.31 -15.75 2.74
C PHE A 85 5.32 -16.77 1.59
N LEU A 86 4.44 -17.78 1.64
CA LEU A 86 4.35 -18.82 0.61
C LEU A 86 3.95 -18.24 -0.76
N VAL A 87 2.97 -17.34 -0.80
CA VAL A 87 2.50 -16.72 -2.06
C VAL A 87 3.58 -15.88 -2.74
N CYS A 88 4.36 -15.13 -1.95
CA CYS A 88 5.45 -14.32 -2.48
C CYS A 88 6.59 -15.20 -3.02
N CYS A 89 7.02 -16.20 -2.25
CA CYS A 89 8.06 -17.13 -2.66
C CYS A 89 7.65 -17.91 -3.92
N GLU A 90 6.43 -18.46 -3.98
CA GLU A 90 5.93 -19.17 -5.16
C GLU A 90 5.89 -18.26 -6.39
N SER A 91 5.41 -17.02 -6.23
CA SER A 91 5.34 -16.07 -7.33
C SER A 91 6.72 -15.72 -7.86
N ALA A 92 7.70 -15.53 -6.97
CA ALA A 92 9.08 -15.23 -7.34
C ALA A 92 9.76 -16.44 -8.01
N VAL A 93 9.63 -17.65 -7.45
CA VAL A 93 10.19 -18.88 -8.06
C VAL A 93 9.62 -19.12 -9.46
N ALA A 94 8.33 -18.89 -9.66
CA ALA A 94 7.67 -19.19 -10.93
C ALA A 94 7.91 -18.14 -12.03
N GLN A 95 8.21 -16.88 -11.68
CA GLN A 95 8.18 -15.75 -12.63
C GLN A 95 9.43 -14.89 -12.61
N ALA A 96 10.41 -15.16 -11.74
CA ALA A 96 11.66 -14.42 -11.75
C ALA A 96 12.37 -14.61 -13.11
N PRO A 97 13.00 -13.55 -13.63
CA PRO A 97 13.93 -13.69 -14.73
C PRO A 97 14.97 -14.77 -14.43
N LYS A 98 15.48 -15.40 -15.49
CA LYS A 98 16.51 -16.43 -15.36
C LYS A 98 17.68 -15.90 -14.52
N ASP A 99 18.08 -16.68 -13.53
CA ASP A 99 19.18 -16.39 -12.61
C ASP A 99 18.96 -15.22 -11.62
N THR A 100 17.73 -14.70 -11.50
CA THR A 100 17.36 -13.67 -10.51
C THR A 100 16.53 -14.27 -9.36
N PRO A 101 16.85 -14.01 -8.08
CA PRO A 101 16.11 -14.55 -6.94
C PRO A 101 14.88 -13.71 -6.53
N PHE A 102 14.34 -12.87 -7.42
CA PHE A 102 13.20 -12.00 -7.14
C PHE A 102 12.45 -11.59 -8.41
N ILE A 103 11.23 -11.09 -8.21
CA ILE A 103 10.45 -10.37 -9.22
C ILE A 103 10.27 -8.92 -8.83
N VAL A 104 10.16 -8.06 -9.84
CA VAL A 104 9.80 -6.65 -9.70
C VAL A 104 8.44 -6.43 -10.33
N ARG A 105 7.59 -5.64 -9.69
CA ARG A 105 6.28 -5.25 -10.21
C ARG A 105 5.98 -3.80 -9.90
N ALA A 106 5.36 -3.11 -10.84
CA ALA A 106 4.70 -1.84 -10.57
C ALA A 106 3.67 -2.02 -9.44
N ALA A 107 3.61 -1.05 -8.55
CA ALA A 107 2.70 -1.04 -7.43
C ALA A 107 1.85 0.25 -7.48
N PRO A 108 0.58 0.20 -7.07
CA PRO A 108 -0.23 1.41 -6.92
C PRO A 108 0.47 2.41 -6.01
N THR A 109 0.76 3.59 -6.54
CA THR A 109 1.50 4.64 -5.81
C THR A 109 0.64 5.28 -4.73
N ILE A 110 -0.59 5.64 -5.07
CA ILE A 110 -1.55 6.25 -4.14
C ILE A 110 -2.78 5.34 -4.10
N THR A 111 -2.97 4.64 -2.98
CA THR A 111 -4.03 3.65 -2.81
C THR A 111 -4.55 3.63 -1.37
N ASN A 112 -5.79 3.16 -1.19
CA ASN A 112 -6.34 2.87 0.13
C ASN A 112 -5.91 1.48 0.64
N ASP A 113 -5.33 0.64 -0.23
CA ASP A 113 -4.86 -0.70 0.12
C ASP A 113 -3.39 -0.63 0.58
N TRP A 114 -3.13 -1.02 1.82
CA TRP A 114 -1.77 -1.04 2.34
C TRP A 114 -0.93 -2.16 1.73
N ILE A 115 0.21 -1.79 1.17
CA ILE A 115 1.25 -2.74 0.76
C ILE A 115 2.14 -3.01 1.96
N LEU A 116 1.86 -4.12 2.64
CA LEU A 116 2.59 -4.61 3.80
C LEU A 116 3.58 -5.71 3.38
N PRO A 117 4.54 -6.11 4.24
CA PRO A 117 5.51 -7.15 3.91
C PRO A 117 4.88 -8.49 3.52
N THR A 118 3.65 -8.76 3.98
CA THR A 118 2.90 -9.99 3.69
C THR A 118 1.84 -9.81 2.60
N SER A 119 1.76 -8.64 1.95
CA SER A 119 0.76 -8.37 0.93
C SER A 119 0.97 -9.24 -0.30
N SER A 120 -0.12 -9.72 -0.88
CA SER A 120 -0.09 -10.42 -2.17
C SER A 120 -0.20 -9.39 -3.29
N ILE A 121 0.74 -9.42 -4.23
CA ILE A 121 0.77 -8.51 -5.38
C ILE A 121 0.23 -9.26 -6.60
N PRO A 122 -0.77 -8.71 -7.32
CA PRO A 122 -1.34 -9.37 -8.48
C PRO A 122 -0.29 -9.74 -9.54
N LYS A 123 -0.37 -10.96 -10.08
CA LYS A 123 0.51 -11.42 -11.16
C LYS A 123 0.36 -10.60 -12.45
N THR A 124 -0.76 -9.90 -12.60
CA THR A 124 -1.08 -9.01 -13.72
C THR A 124 -0.47 -7.62 -13.58
N ALA A 125 0.13 -7.28 -12.44
CA ALA A 125 0.78 -5.98 -12.27
C ALA A 125 1.93 -5.83 -13.28
N ALA A 126 2.01 -4.64 -13.88
CA ALA A 126 2.97 -4.31 -14.92
C ALA A 126 4.42 -4.48 -14.43
N GLN A 127 5.33 -4.71 -15.37
CA GLN A 127 6.77 -4.79 -15.08
C GLN A 127 7.52 -3.48 -15.39
N ALA A 128 6.84 -2.54 -16.05
CA ALA A 128 7.33 -1.19 -16.30
C ALA A 128 6.59 -0.18 -15.43
N LEU A 129 7.30 0.88 -15.04
CA LEU A 129 6.70 2.07 -14.44
C LEU A 129 6.33 3.05 -15.55
N SER A 130 5.20 3.72 -15.39
CA SER A 130 4.75 4.73 -16.35
C SER A 130 4.08 5.88 -15.59
N LEU A 131 4.39 7.10 -16.02
CA LEU A 131 3.82 8.33 -15.47
C LEU A 131 3.74 9.39 -16.58
N THR A 132 2.91 10.40 -16.33
CA THR A 132 2.80 11.58 -17.18
C THR A 132 2.94 12.80 -16.29
N ALA A 133 3.76 13.75 -16.70
CA ALA A 133 4.08 14.95 -15.93
C ALA A 133 4.35 16.13 -16.88
N CYS A 134 4.12 17.35 -16.41
CA CYS A 134 4.54 18.58 -17.06
C CYS A 134 5.95 18.99 -16.58
N PRO A 135 6.68 19.83 -17.35
CA PRO A 135 7.88 20.48 -16.85
C PRO A 135 7.65 21.18 -15.51
N GLY A 136 8.57 20.98 -14.56
CA GLY A 136 8.50 21.50 -13.19
C GLY A 136 7.64 20.68 -12.21
N GLU A 137 6.94 19.64 -12.65
CA GLU A 137 6.15 18.77 -11.78
C GLU A 137 6.99 17.69 -11.09
N TYR A 138 6.47 17.22 -9.95
CA TYR A 138 7.02 16.13 -9.17
C TYR A 138 5.97 15.02 -9.16
N GLU A 139 6.22 13.95 -9.88
CA GLU A 139 5.26 12.86 -10.02
C GLU A 139 5.80 11.56 -9.42
N PRO A 140 5.01 10.88 -8.57
CA PRO A 140 5.45 9.66 -7.95
C PRO A 140 4.98 8.42 -8.72
N VAL A 141 5.86 7.41 -8.76
CA VAL A 141 5.52 6.03 -9.11
C VAL A 141 6.10 5.10 -8.06
N SER A 142 5.58 3.87 -7.95
CA SER A 142 6.14 2.91 -7.01
C SER A 142 6.22 1.52 -7.61
N PHE A 143 7.17 0.73 -7.12
CA PHE A 143 7.29 -0.68 -7.45
C PHE A 143 7.55 -1.48 -6.18
N VAL A 144 7.40 -2.80 -6.30
CA VAL A 144 7.69 -3.75 -5.25
C VAL A 144 8.69 -4.79 -5.72
N VAL A 145 9.54 -5.22 -4.80
CA VAL A 145 10.44 -6.36 -4.95
C VAL A 145 9.89 -7.50 -4.11
N MET A 146 9.75 -8.68 -4.74
CA MET A 146 9.27 -9.89 -4.09
C MET A 146 10.33 -11.00 -4.25
N PRO A 147 11.03 -11.38 -3.18
CA PRO A 147 12.13 -12.34 -3.25
C PRO A 147 11.69 -13.79 -3.03
N SER A 148 12.34 -14.74 -3.73
CA SER A 148 12.19 -16.18 -3.52
C SER A 148 13.11 -16.74 -2.42
N ARG A 149 14.17 -16.00 -2.07
CA ARG A 149 15.12 -16.28 -0.99
C ARG A 149 15.63 -14.97 -0.42
N ASP A 150 16.29 -15.01 0.74
CA ASP A 150 16.89 -13.80 1.32
C ASP A 150 17.82 -13.11 0.32
N ILE A 151 17.70 -11.78 0.24
CA ILE A 151 18.59 -10.91 -0.53
C ILE A 151 19.28 -9.99 0.46
N GLU A 152 20.59 -10.09 0.51
CA GLU A 152 21.45 -9.18 1.27
C GLU A 152 21.89 -8.03 0.37
N GLY A 153 21.74 -6.80 0.85
CA GLY A 153 22.27 -5.61 0.18
C GLY A 153 21.70 -5.35 -1.21
N LEU A 154 20.38 -5.48 -1.42
CA LEU A 154 19.73 -5.08 -2.66
C LEU A 154 19.95 -3.58 -2.90
N THR A 155 20.54 -3.23 -4.03
CA THR A 155 20.68 -1.84 -4.49
C THR A 155 19.68 -1.52 -5.60
N VAL A 156 19.20 -0.29 -5.61
CA VAL A 156 18.31 0.23 -6.67
C VAL A 156 18.92 1.52 -7.21
N SER A 157 18.98 1.64 -8.53
CA SER A 157 19.39 2.84 -9.24
C SER A 157 18.50 3.04 -10.47
N CYS A 158 18.38 4.29 -10.93
CA CYS A 158 17.76 4.61 -12.21
C CYS A 158 18.84 5.17 -13.16
N SER A 159 18.72 4.87 -14.45
CA SER A 159 19.53 5.52 -15.47
C SER A 159 18.94 6.90 -15.81
N ASP A 160 19.63 7.67 -16.65
CA ASP A 160 19.02 8.88 -17.21
C ASP A 160 17.80 8.48 -18.05
N LEU A 161 16.69 9.21 -17.92
CA LEU A 161 15.56 9.02 -18.82
C LEU A 161 15.87 9.77 -20.11
N THR A 162 15.86 9.06 -21.22
CA THR A 162 16.25 9.59 -22.52
C THR A 162 15.08 9.60 -23.49
N SER A 163 15.01 10.63 -24.32
CA SER A 163 14.11 10.71 -25.46
C SER A 163 14.89 11.12 -26.71
N ALA A 164 14.24 11.17 -27.87
CA ALA A 164 14.88 11.65 -29.09
C ALA A 164 15.34 13.12 -29.00
N ASP A 165 14.64 13.93 -28.20
CA ASP A 165 14.77 15.39 -28.18
C ASP A 165 15.29 15.96 -26.83
N GLY A 166 15.67 15.08 -25.89
CA GLY A 166 16.14 15.52 -24.57
C GLY A 166 16.48 14.39 -23.60
N MET A 167 16.96 14.79 -22.42
CA MET A 167 17.36 13.90 -21.34
C MET A 167 16.89 14.47 -19.99
N ILE A 168 16.36 13.62 -19.13
CA ILE A 168 16.13 13.90 -17.71
C ILE A 168 17.17 13.09 -16.94
N GLY A 169 18.14 13.79 -16.34
CA GLY A 169 19.24 13.13 -15.62
C GLY A 169 18.76 12.33 -14.42
N ALA A 170 19.45 11.25 -14.09
CA ALA A 170 19.13 10.39 -12.95
C ALA A 170 19.11 11.15 -11.61
N GLU A 171 19.80 12.29 -11.49
CA GLU A 171 19.74 13.18 -10.33
C GLU A 171 18.36 13.81 -10.08
N ALA A 172 17.51 13.82 -11.11
CA ALA A 172 16.13 14.28 -11.03
C ALA A 172 15.18 13.19 -10.50
N ILE A 173 15.69 11.99 -10.21
CA ILE A 173 14.92 10.81 -9.81
C ILE A 173 15.33 10.42 -8.39
N GLU A 174 14.40 10.55 -7.46
CA GLU A 174 14.62 10.17 -6.06
C GLU A 174 13.96 8.81 -5.79
N ILE A 175 14.74 7.85 -5.27
CA ILE A 175 14.22 6.53 -4.89
C ILE A 175 14.34 6.36 -3.37
N LYS A 176 13.23 6.02 -2.72
CA LYS A 176 13.17 5.74 -1.28
C LYS A 176 12.52 4.39 -0.99
N LEU A 177 12.94 3.76 0.09
CA LEU A 177 12.23 2.60 0.64
C LEU A 177 10.96 3.07 1.34
N VAL A 178 9.83 2.42 1.06
CA VAL A 178 8.59 2.58 1.84
C VAL A 178 8.67 1.65 3.04
N LYS A 179 9.07 2.20 4.18
CA LYS A 179 9.23 1.46 5.43
C LYS A 179 7.90 1.33 6.15
N CYS A 180 7.49 0.07 6.35
CA CYS A 180 6.39 -0.27 7.22
C CYS A 180 6.80 -0.18 8.69
N TRP A 181 5.98 0.45 9.52
CA TRP A 181 6.21 0.61 10.97
C TRP A 181 4.90 0.64 11.74
N TYR A 182 4.94 0.36 13.05
CA TYR A 182 3.72 0.35 13.86
C TYR A 182 3.33 1.76 14.31
N GLN A 183 2.11 2.18 14.06
CA GLN A 183 1.56 3.41 14.62
C GLN A 183 0.45 3.10 15.62
N GLY A 184 0.33 3.97 16.64
CA GLY A 184 -0.84 4.02 17.49
C GLY A 184 -2.02 4.52 16.66
N TYR A 185 -2.87 3.61 16.22
CA TYR A 185 -4.04 3.93 15.41
C TYR A 185 -5.29 3.56 16.20
N ASP A 186 -6.19 4.52 16.41
CA ASP A 186 -7.52 4.28 16.98
C ASP A 186 -8.55 4.43 15.86
N LEU A 187 -8.86 3.31 15.18
CA LEU A 187 -9.96 3.25 14.21
C LEU A 187 -11.30 3.12 14.92
N ALA A 188 -11.61 4.04 15.84
CA ALA A 188 -12.99 4.27 16.24
C ALA A 188 -13.67 5.00 15.07
N LYS A 189 -14.27 4.27 14.11
CA LYS A 189 -15.11 4.90 13.09
C LYS A 189 -16.42 5.37 13.75
N PRO A 190 -16.68 6.68 13.90
CA PRO A 190 -17.91 7.15 14.54
C PRO A 190 -19.14 7.06 13.62
N TRP A 191 -18.97 6.66 12.35
CA TRP A 191 -20.02 6.79 11.33
C TRP A 191 -20.36 5.50 10.55
N GLU A 192 -19.78 4.33 10.85
CA GLU A 192 -20.19 3.08 10.17
C GLU A 192 -21.31 2.33 10.93
N PRO A 193 -22.53 2.21 10.39
CA PRO A 193 -23.67 1.60 11.09
C PRO A 193 -23.63 0.06 11.16
N TRP A 194 -22.60 -0.59 10.61
CA TRP A 194 -22.57 -2.04 10.39
C TRP A 194 -21.27 -2.67 10.90
N GLY A 195 -21.05 -2.60 12.22
CA GLY A 195 -20.21 -3.56 12.94
C GLY A 195 -18.73 -3.62 12.58
N ALA A 196 -18.14 -2.53 12.06
CA ALA A 196 -16.70 -2.46 11.86
C ALA A 196 -15.99 -2.69 13.20
N GLN A 197 -15.18 -3.74 13.26
CA GLN A 197 -14.50 -4.17 14.46
C GLN A 197 -13.51 -3.08 14.89
N GLU A 198 -13.67 -2.58 16.11
CA GLU A 198 -12.75 -1.62 16.74
C GLU A 198 -11.34 -2.24 16.74
N VAL A 199 -10.45 -1.75 15.87
CA VAL A 199 -9.05 -2.15 15.89
C VAL A 199 -8.37 -1.31 16.96
N LYS A 200 -8.36 -1.81 18.19
CA LYS A 200 -7.54 -1.22 19.26
C LYS A 200 -6.12 -1.73 19.17
N GLY A 201 -5.16 -0.80 19.14
CA GLY A 201 -3.74 -1.09 19.31
C GLY A 201 -2.90 -0.81 18.05
N PRO A 202 -1.61 -1.15 18.09
CA PRO A 202 -0.68 -0.77 17.05
C PRO A 202 -1.01 -1.45 15.71
N VAL A 203 -1.05 -0.63 14.66
CA VAL A 203 -1.29 -1.04 13.26
C VAL A 203 -0.01 -0.81 12.46
N LEU A 204 0.38 -1.82 11.66
CA LEU A 204 1.55 -1.71 10.78
C LEU A 204 1.14 -0.92 9.53
N LEU A 205 1.83 0.18 9.23
CA LEU A 205 1.50 1.08 8.13
C LEU A 205 2.71 1.38 7.23
N PRO A 206 2.54 1.39 5.89
CA PRO A 206 3.58 1.73 4.92
C PRO A 206 3.64 3.26 4.71
N GLU A 207 4.26 3.99 5.64
CA GLU A 207 4.20 5.46 5.65
C GLU A 207 5.55 6.15 5.48
N LEU A 208 6.63 5.56 6.01
CA LEU A 208 7.92 6.25 6.05
C LEU A 208 8.64 6.07 4.71
N LEU A 209 9.04 7.18 4.10
CA LEU A 209 9.99 7.18 2.99
C LEU A 209 11.40 7.37 3.57
N VAL A 210 12.22 6.33 3.52
CA VAL A 210 13.57 6.32 4.11
C VAL A 210 14.62 5.93 3.08
N ASN A 211 15.82 6.44 3.28
CA ASN A 211 17.03 6.05 2.56
C ASN A 211 17.75 4.90 3.28
N ASP A 212 17.65 4.79 4.61
CA ASP A 212 18.24 3.70 5.38
C ASP A 212 17.16 2.83 6.05
N ASP A 213 17.03 1.57 5.63
CA ASP A 213 16.08 0.60 6.24
C ASP A 213 16.37 0.40 7.74
N ASP A 214 17.60 0.61 8.17
CA ASP A 214 18.05 0.46 9.55
C ASP A 214 17.82 1.71 10.40
N LEU A 215 17.36 2.83 9.81
CA LEU A 215 16.92 4.00 10.58
C LEU A 215 15.84 3.63 11.60
N VAL A 216 14.89 2.78 11.19
CA VAL A 216 13.83 2.25 12.05
C VAL A 216 13.87 0.73 12.02
N ARG A 217 14.16 0.11 13.16
CA ARG A 217 14.04 -1.34 13.33
C ARG A 217 12.66 -1.69 13.85
N VAL A 218 11.99 -2.63 13.20
CA VAL A 218 10.62 -3.03 13.53
C VAL A 218 10.63 -4.48 14.02
N ASP A 219 10.20 -4.68 15.26
CA ASP A 219 9.96 -6.01 15.84
C ASP A 219 8.47 -6.35 15.58
N HIS A 220 8.23 -7.25 14.63
CA HIS A 220 6.89 -7.66 14.23
C HIS A 220 6.18 -8.56 15.26
N GLU A 221 6.95 -9.23 16.13
CA GLU A 221 6.38 -10.07 17.18
C GLU A 221 5.86 -9.21 18.34
N LYS A 222 6.68 -8.27 18.80
CA LYS A 222 6.34 -7.36 19.90
C LYS A 222 5.60 -6.11 19.45
N LYS A 223 5.50 -5.90 18.14
CA LYS A 223 4.96 -4.68 17.52
C LYS A 223 5.67 -3.42 18.01
N GLN A 224 7.00 -3.50 18.13
CA GLN A 224 7.85 -2.41 18.60
C GLN A 224 8.61 -1.77 17.45
N ASN A 225 8.82 -0.47 17.53
CA ASN A 225 9.70 0.26 16.64
C ASN A 225 10.85 0.85 17.46
N ARG A 226 12.06 0.70 16.96
CA ARG A 226 13.25 1.30 17.54
C ARG A 226 13.91 2.23 16.52
N LEU A 227 14.10 3.48 16.91
CA LEU A 227 14.65 4.52 16.06
C LEU A 227 16.13 4.72 16.36
N ARG A 228 16.95 4.79 15.31
CA ARG A 228 18.35 5.18 15.43
C ARG A 228 18.44 6.66 15.76
N VAL A 229 19.07 6.98 16.87
CA VAL A 229 19.29 8.34 17.36
C VAL A 229 20.77 8.58 17.62
N THR A 230 21.20 9.83 17.50
CA THR A 230 22.54 10.28 17.85
C THR A 230 22.48 11.32 18.96
N ASP A 231 23.25 11.14 20.03
CA ASP A 231 23.44 12.19 21.03
C ASP A 231 24.37 13.27 20.45
N PRO A 232 23.92 14.52 20.27
CA PRO A 232 24.74 15.56 19.66
C PRO A 232 25.91 16.01 20.54
N LYS A 233 25.90 15.72 21.84
CA LYS A 233 26.96 16.10 22.79
C LYS A 233 28.08 15.07 22.81
N THR A 234 27.73 13.79 22.76
CA THR A 234 28.72 12.69 22.86
C THR A 234 29.06 12.07 21.51
N GLY A 235 28.20 12.24 20.49
CA GLY A 235 28.29 11.53 19.22
C GLY A 235 27.85 10.07 19.28
N GLU A 236 27.33 9.60 20.42
CA GLU A 236 26.90 8.22 20.59
C GLU A 236 25.66 7.91 19.73
N VAL A 237 25.73 6.83 18.97
CA VAL A 237 24.61 6.32 18.16
C VAL A 237 23.99 5.11 18.87
N ARG A 238 22.67 5.14 19.07
CA ARG A 238 21.92 4.04 19.70
C ARG A 238 20.49 3.94 19.19
N TYR A 239 19.79 2.88 19.60
CA TYR A 239 18.39 2.64 19.24
C TYR A 239 17.46 2.86 20.43
N GLU A 240 16.57 3.83 20.31
CA GLU A 240 15.53 4.14 21.30
C GLU A 240 14.19 3.52 20.92
N ASP A 241 13.45 2.96 21.89
CA ASP A 241 12.08 2.50 21.68
C ASP A 241 11.16 3.72 21.51
N ILE A 242 10.42 3.76 20.38
CA ILE A 242 9.49 4.84 20.03
C ILE A 242 8.01 4.39 20.00
N THR A 243 7.70 3.17 20.45
CA THR A 243 6.33 2.62 20.41
C THR A 243 5.40 3.20 21.47
N GLY A 244 5.97 3.75 22.55
CA GLY A 244 5.22 4.34 23.65
C GLY A 244 5.95 5.52 24.29
N ASN A 245 5.54 5.85 25.51
CA ASN A 245 6.21 6.90 26.26
C ASN A 245 7.60 6.43 26.70
N ASN A 246 8.65 7.01 26.11
CA ASN A 246 10.03 6.77 26.48
C ASN A 246 10.67 8.08 26.95
N PRO A 247 10.91 8.27 28.28
CA PRO A 247 11.56 9.45 28.82
C PRO A 247 12.99 9.69 28.28
N GLY A 248 13.64 8.65 27.74
CA GLY A 248 14.95 8.74 27.09
C GLY A 248 14.93 9.39 25.72
N LEU A 249 13.76 9.50 25.07
CA LEU A 249 13.58 10.25 23.82
C LEU A 249 13.45 11.75 24.12
N THR A 250 14.60 12.40 24.29
CA THR A 250 14.64 13.85 24.48
C THR A 250 14.70 14.59 23.14
N LYS A 251 14.28 15.85 23.11
CA LYS A 251 14.21 16.66 21.88
C LYS A 251 15.59 17.00 21.31
N GLU A 252 16.63 16.84 22.11
CA GLU A 252 18.02 17.12 21.73
C GLU A 252 18.62 16.00 20.88
N LEU A 253 18.06 14.78 20.93
CA LEU A 253 18.56 13.67 20.14
C LEU A 253 18.36 13.94 18.65
N LEU A 254 19.40 13.67 17.87
CA LEU A 254 19.36 13.84 16.42
C LEU A 254 18.85 12.57 15.77
N ILE A 255 17.84 12.73 14.92
CA ILE A 255 17.34 11.70 14.01
C ILE A 255 17.83 12.08 12.62
N ARG A 256 18.69 11.25 12.04
CA ARG A 256 19.24 11.47 10.71
C ARG A 256 19.15 10.19 9.89
N ASP A 257 18.44 10.30 8.77
CA ASP A 257 18.46 9.31 7.72
C ASP A 257 19.76 9.42 6.91
N ALA A 258 20.05 8.41 6.08
CA ALA A 258 21.14 8.49 5.11
C ALA A 258 20.84 9.50 4.00
N ASP A 259 21.89 10.07 3.39
CA ASP A 259 21.74 11.04 2.30
C ASP A 259 21.23 10.40 1.00
N THR A 260 21.51 9.11 0.80
CA THR A 260 21.12 8.32 -0.37
C THR A 260 20.64 6.94 0.06
N LEU A 261 19.82 6.30 -0.77
CA LEU A 261 19.31 4.95 -0.52
C LEU A 261 20.47 3.97 -0.27
N GLN A 262 20.49 3.41 0.92
CA GLN A 262 21.46 2.39 1.33
C GLN A 262 21.01 1.00 0.83
N PRO A 263 21.93 0.03 0.69
CA PRO A 263 21.57 -1.34 0.35
C PRO A 263 20.51 -1.91 1.31
N VAL A 264 19.46 -2.50 0.76
CA VAL A 264 18.29 -2.98 1.52
C VAL A 264 18.34 -4.50 1.63
N ASN A 265 18.17 -5.02 2.85
CA ASN A 265 17.97 -6.45 3.05
C ASN A 265 16.49 -6.81 2.84
N VAL A 266 16.25 -7.80 1.99
CA VAL A 266 14.90 -8.24 1.60
C VAL A 266 14.75 -9.72 1.98
N PRO A 267 14.11 -10.03 3.13
CA PRO A 267 13.89 -11.41 3.54
C PRO A 267 13.00 -12.16 2.54
N ALA A 268 13.24 -13.46 2.40
CA ALA A 268 12.43 -14.35 1.58
C ALA A 268 10.94 -14.18 1.90
N GLY A 269 10.10 -14.16 0.86
CA GLY A 269 8.65 -14.08 1.02
C GLY A 269 8.12 -12.75 1.57
N GLN A 270 8.96 -11.72 1.77
CA GLN A 270 8.53 -10.40 2.18
C GLN A 270 8.58 -9.39 1.03
N VAL A 271 7.45 -8.73 0.79
CA VAL A 271 7.36 -7.64 -0.19
C VAL A 271 8.01 -6.38 0.35
N ARG A 272 8.86 -5.74 -0.46
CA ARG A 272 9.40 -4.40 -0.16
C ARG A 272 9.00 -3.43 -1.25
N GLN A 273 8.36 -2.33 -0.88
CA GLN A 273 7.96 -1.28 -1.80
C GLN A 273 9.00 -0.17 -1.84
N PHE A 274 9.27 0.33 -3.05
CA PHE A 274 10.13 1.47 -3.31
C PHE A 274 9.29 2.57 -3.96
N TRP A 275 9.42 3.77 -3.41
CA TRP A 275 8.81 5.00 -3.92
C TRP A 275 9.82 5.71 -4.81
N VAL A 276 9.39 6.09 -6.01
CA VAL A 276 10.19 6.83 -6.97
C VAL A 276 9.50 8.16 -7.22
N THR A 277 10.19 9.26 -6.99
CA THR A 277 9.73 10.61 -7.34
C THR A 277 10.54 11.09 -8.53
N VAL A 278 9.87 11.40 -9.63
CA VAL A 278 10.50 12.03 -10.79
C VAL A 278 10.22 13.53 -10.72
N ARG A 279 11.28 14.33 -10.63
CA ARG A 279 11.24 15.78 -10.75
C ARG A 279 11.52 16.16 -12.19
N VAL A 280 10.49 16.51 -12.95
CA VAL A 280 10.71 16.93 -14.35
C VAL A 280 11.35 18.32 -14.38
N PRO A 281 12.50 18.53 -15.04
CA PRO A 281 13.10 19.86 -15.19
C PRO A 281 12.13 20.87 -15.81
N ASP A 282 12.26 22.14 -15.43
CA ASP A 282 11.39 23.23 -15.91
C ASP A 282 11.53 23.46 -17.43
N ASP A 283 12.70 23.13 -17.98
CA ASP A 283 13.07 23.25 -19.39
C ASP A 283 13.03 21.92 -20.15
N ALA A 284 12.46 20.87 -19.55
CA ALA A 284 12.35 19.58 -20.22
C ALA A 284 11.51 19.68 -21.50
N SER A 285 12.06 19.18 -22.61
CA SER A 285 11.33 19.08 -23.87
C SER A 285 10.17 18.09 -23.74
N ALA A 286 9.04 18.38 -24.38
CA ALA A 286 7.93 17.43 -24.43
C ALA A 286 8.35 16.16 -25.20
N GLY A 287 8.00 14.99 -24.69
CA GLY A 287 8.34 13.71 -25.33
C GLY A 287 8.08 12.52 -24.42
N THR A 288 8.33 11.32 -24.95
CA THR A 288 8.35 10.08 -24.18
C THR A 288 9.80 9.77 -23.83
N TYR A 289 10.07 9.65 -22.52
CA TYR A 289 11.40 9.36 -21.99
C TYR A 289 11.45 7.94 -21.42
N GLU A 290 12.55 7.22 -21.63
CA GLU A 290 12.78 5.84 -21.17
C GLU A 290 14.16 5.68 -20.53
N GLY A 291 14.28 4.80 -19.53
CA GLY A 291 15.54 4.51 -18.80
C GLY A 291 15.41 3.38 -17.79
#